data_AF-X1VUC2-F1
#
_entry.id   AF-X1VUC2-F1
#
_cell.length_a   1.000
_cell.length_b   1.000
_cell.length_c   1.000
_cell.angle_alpha   90.00
_cell.angle_beta   90.00
_cell.angle_gamma   90.00
#
_symmetry.space_group_name_H-M   'P 1'
#
loop_
_entity.id
_entity.type
_entity.pdbx_description
1 polymer ?
#
loop_
_entity_poly.entity_id
_entity_poly.type
_entity_poly.pdbx_seq_one_letter_code
_entity_poly.pdbx_strand_id
1 'polypeptide(L)'
;RLFRKELEKAGLANLKTLADAGISIIGTYLNGCSPSEKTQRKRDLGGLLQMGVTPDMVLDEMCRQMPQLVPIMQGKEGYKKTEVEKLLSFLKE
;
A
#
# COMPACT_ATOMS: atom_id res chain seq x y z
N ARG A 1 -5.92 5.94 9.71
CA ARG A 1 -5.52 5.42 11.06
C ARG A 1 -5.37 3.89 11.12
N LEU A 2 -6.26 3.08 10.52
CA LEU A 2 -6.17 1.60 10.55
C LEU A 2 -4.90 1.03 9.90
N PHE A 3 -4.53 1.52 8.71
CA PHE A 3 -3.34 1.09 7.98
C PHE A 3 -2.05 1.24 8.80
N ARG A 4 -1.89 2.39 9.48
CA ARG A 4 -0.73 2.68 10.32
C ARG A 4 -0.64 1.71 11.51
N LYS A 5 -1.76 1.39 12.18
CA LYS A 5 -1.80 0.43 13.31
C LYS A 5 -1.42 -1.00 12.90
N GLU A 6 -1.85 -1.43 11.72
CA GLU A 6 -1.54 -2.78 11.24
C GLU A 6 -0.09 -2.90 10.74
N LEU A 7 0.46 -1.83 10.15
CA LEU A 7 1.87 -1.78 9.79
C LEU A 7 2.79 -1.60 11.02
N GLU A 8 2.35 -0.87 12.04
CA GLU A 8 3.04 -0.80 13.34
C GLU A 8 3.12 -2.17 14.02
N LYS A 9 2.06 -3.00 13.94
CA LYS A 9 2.10 -4.40 14.39
C LYS A 9 3.08 -5.26 13.59
N ALA A 10 3.17 -5.05 12.28
CA ALA A 10 4.11 -5.78 11.43
C ALA A 10 5.58 -5.41 11.74
N GLY A 11 5.84 -4.21 12.27
CA GLY A 11 7.16 -3.71 12.63
C GLY A 11 7.94 -3.18 11.42
N LEU A 12 8.60 -2.03 11.56
CA LEU A 12 9.33 -1.37 10.46
C LEU A 12 10.44 -2.25 9.85
N ALA A 13 11.15 -3.01 10.68
CA ALA A 13 12.18 -3.94 10.23
C ALA A 13 11.61 -5.03 9.30
N ASN A 14 10.40 -5.51 9.59
CA ASN A 14 9.73 -6.50 8.76
C ASN A 14 9.33 -5.91 7.40
N LEU A 15 8.82 -4.68 7.37
CA LEU A 15 8.48 -3.99 6.11
C LEU A 15 9.72 -3.78 5.24
N LYS A 16 10.84 -3.40 5.84
CA LYS A 16 12.10 -3.29 5.13
C LYS A 16 12.55 -4.65 4.57
N THR A 17 12.49 -5.72 5.36
CA THR A 17 12.81 -7.09 4.91
C THR A 17 11.92 -7.53 3.74
N LEU A 18 10.62 -7.26 3.80
CA LEU A 18 9.70 -7.56 2.69
C LEU A 18 10.10 -6.81 1.43
N ALA A 19 10.33 -5.50 1.53
CA ALA A 19 10.74 -4.68 0.39
C ALA A 19 12.14 -5.03 -0.15
N ASP A 20 13.07 -5.46 0.70
CA ASP A 20 14.40 -5.94 0.29
C ASP A 20 14.32 -7.31 -0.39
N ALA A 21 13.37 -8.16 0.00
CA ALA A 21 13.05 -9.43 -0.65
C ALA A 21 12.20 -9.26 -1.93
N GLY A 22 11.87 -8.02 -2.33
CA GLY A 22 11.00 -7.75 -3.47
C GLY A 22 9.52 -8.11 -3.24
N ILE A 23 9.14 -8.39 -1.99
CA ILE A 23 7.77 -8.71 -1.61
C ILE A 23 6.98 -7.40 -1.46
N SER A 24 5.77 -7.39 -2.04
CA SER A 24 4.89 -6.23 -2.00
C SER A 24 4.34 -6.00 -0.60
N ILE A 25 4.56 -4.80 -0.04
CA ILE A 25 4.00 -4.40 1.26
C ILE A 25 2.49 -4.22 1.13
N ILE A 26 2.03 -3.54 0.08
CA ILE A 26 0.60 -3.36 -0.21
C ILE A 26 -0.08 -4.70 -0.46
N GLY A 27 0.53 -5.57 -1.27
CA GLY A 27 -0.01 -6.91 -1.53
C GLY A 27 -0.12 -7.75 -0.25
N THR A 28 0.92 -7.72 0.60
CA THR A 28 0.92 -8.41 1.90
C THR A 28 -0.16 -7.86 2.82
N TYR A 29 -0.30 -6.54 2.87
CA TYR A 29 -1.33 -5.87 3.66
C TYR A 29 -2.74 -6.26 3.22
N LEU A 30 -3.01 -6.18 1.92
CA LEU A 30 -4.31 -6.53 1.36
C LEU A 30 -4.63 -8.01 1.63
N ASN A 31 -3.66 -8.91 1.49
CA ASN A 31 -3.85 -10.32 1.81
C ASN A 31 -4.21 -10.59 3.28
N GLY A 32 -3.71 -9.77 4.20
CA GLY A 32 -4.06 -9.84 5.62
C GLY A 32 -5.45 -9.30 5.97
N CYS A 33 -6.06 -8.50 5.10
CA CYS A 33 -7.41 -7.98 5.30
C CYS A 33 -8.48 -9.07 5.12
N SER A 34 -9.51 -9.05 5.96
CA SER A 34 -10.71 -9.88 5.79
C SER A 34 -11.49 -9.52 4.50
N PRO A 35 -12.38 -10.41 4.01
CA PRO A 35 -13.18 -10.13 2.80
C PRO A 35 -14.03 -8.85 2.90
N SER A 36 -14.61 -8.58 4.08
CA SER A 36 -15.41 -7.36 4.31
C SER A 36 -14.54 -6.10 4.27
N GLU A 37 -13.35 -6.14 4.87
CA GLU A 37 -12.39 -5.02 4.83
C GLU A 37 -11.88 -4.77 3.41
N LYS A 38 -11.58 -5.83 2.65
CA LYS A 38 -11.22 -5.71 1.23
C LYS A 38 -12.33 -5.04 0.44
N THR A 39 -13.57 -5.48 0.63
CA THR A 39 -14.74 -4.92 -0.08
C THR A 39 -14.94 -3.45 0.25
N GLN A 40 -14.84 -3.06 1.53
CA GLN A 40 -14.94 -1.66 1.93
C GLN A 40 -13.83 -0.81 1.29
N ARG A 41 -12.58 -1.29 1.34
CA ARG A 41 -11.44 -0.59 0.76
C ARG A 41 -11.54 -0.45 -0.76
N LYS A 42 -12.02 -1.48 -1.47
CA LYS A 42 -12.29 -1.38 -2.92
C LYS A 42 -13.30 -0.26 -3.22
N ARG A 43 -14.39 -0.16 -2.45
CA ARG A 43 -15.37 0.92 -2.61
C ARG A 43 -14.75 2.29 -2.37
N ASP A 44 -14.05 2.46 -1.25
CA ASP A 44 -13.46 3.75 -0.86
C ASP A 44 -12.42 4.21 -1.89
N LEU A 45 -11.52 3.31 -2.29
CA LEU A 45 -10.50 3.59 -3.30
C LEU A 45 -11.10 3.79 -4.70
N GLY A 46 -12.15 3.04 -5.05
CA GLY A 46 -12.90 3.24 -6.29
C GLY A 46 -13.54 4.64 -6.37
N GLY A 47 -14.11 5.12 -5.26
CA GLY A 47 -14.61 6.49 -5.17
C GLY A 47 -13.50 7.54 -5.33
N LEU A 48 -12.33 7.31 -4.73
CA LEU A 48 -11.17 8.19 -4.90
C LEU A 48 -10.69 8.25 -6.36
N LEU A 49 -10.64 7.11 -7.05
CA LEU A 49 -10.31 7.04 -8.48
C LEU A 49 -11.29 7.85 -9.33
N GLN A 50 -12.60 7.75 -9.05
CA GLN A 50 -13.63 8.52 -9.76
C GLN A 50 -13.51 10.03 -9.56
N MET A 51 -12.92 10.47 -8.44
CA MET A 51 -12.61 11.87 -8.16
C MET A 51 -11.26 12.33 -8.76
N GLY A 52 -10.58 11.46 -9.51
CA GLY A 52 -9.31 11.77 -10.18
C GLY A 52 -8.05 11.52 -9.33
N VAL A 53 -8.18 10.92 -8.14
CA VAL A 53 -7.03 10.49 -7.34
C VAL A 53 -6.38 9.28 -8.02
N THR A 54 -5.08 9.33 -8.30
CA THR A 54 -4.38 8.19 -8.92
C THR A 54 -3.81 7.23 -7.87
N PRO A 55 -3.55 5.96 -8.23
CA PRO A 55 -2.84 5.02 -7.36
C PRO A 55 -1.48 5.53 -6.87
N ASP A 56 -0.74 6.26 -7.72
CA ASP A 56 0.50 6.93 -7.34
C ASP A 56 0.26 7.97 -6.23
N MET A 57 -0.79 8.80 -6.34
CA MET A 57 -1.16 9.75 -5.30
C MET A 57 -1.53 9.06 -3.98
N VAL A 58 -2.17 7.88 -4.04
CA VAL A 58 -2.47 7.07 -2.85
C VAL A 58 -1.17 6.58 -2.20
N LEU A 59 -0.21 6.09 -2.99
CA LEU A 59 1.08 5.63 -2.49
C LEU A 59 1.90 6.78 -1.89
N ASP A 60 1.88 7.96 -2.50
CA ASP A 60 2.55 9.16 -2.00
C ASP A 60 1.93 9.64 -0.69
N GLU A 61 0.59 9.67 -0.59
CA GLU A 61 -0.10 10.01 0.65
C GLU A 61 0.18 8.98 1.75
N MET A 62 0.31 7.69 1.41
CA MET A 62 0.76 6.67 2.36
C MET A 62 2.17 6.95 2.89
N CYS A 63 3.10 7.33 2.02
CA CYS A 63 4.46 7.70 2.42
C CYS A 63 4.47 8.99 3.28
N ARG A 64 3.60 9.95 2.97
CA ARG A 64 3.45 11.18 3.75
C ARG A 64 2.86 10.90 5.14
N GLN A 65 1.86 10.03 5.24
CA GLN A 65 1.29 9.60 6.51
C GLN A 65 2.19 8.61 7.26
N MET A 66 3.14 7.96 6.60
CA MET A 66 4.08 7.03 7.22
C MET A 66 5.48 7.33 6.72
N PRO A 67 6.15 8.36 7.29
CA PRO A 67 7.49 8.76 6.88
C PRO A 67 8.51 7.63 6.92
N GLN A 68 8.27 6.60 7.75
CA GLN A 68 9.09 5.40 7.83
C GLN A 68 9.10 4.54 6.56
N LEU A 69 8.10 4.67 5.68
CA LEU A 69 8.08 4.00 4.38
C LEU A 69 8.93 4.73 3.33
N VAL A 70 9.15 6.03 3.50
CA VAL A 70 9.97 6.86 2.60
C VAL A 70 11.34 6.23 2.37
N PRO A 71 12.17 5.92 3.40
CA PRO A 71 13.48 5.32 3.20
C PRO A 71 13.42 3.90 2.62
N ILE A 72 12.30 3.18 2.77
CA ILE A 72 12.11 1.85 2.18
C ILE A 72 11.90 1.95 0.66
N MET A 73 11.19 2.98 0.22
CA MET A 73 10.83 3.18 -1.19
C MET A 73 11.81 4.10 -1.93
N GLN A 74 12.63 4.87 -1.22
CA GLN A 74 13.62 5.78 -1.79
C GLN A 74 14.66 5.01 -2.62
N GLY A 75 14.93 5.47 -3.85
CA GLY A 75 15.87 4.81 -4.76
C GLY A 75 15.37 3.48 -5.36
N LYS A 76 14.16 3.02 -5.01
CA LYS A 76 13.55 1.79 -5.53
C LYS A 76 12.35 2.09 -6.44
N GLU A 77 12.56 2.83 -7.53
CA GLU A 77 11.46 3.21 -8.44
C GLU A 77 10.74 2.00 -9.04
N GLY A 78 11.48 0.94 -9.40
CA GLY A 78 10.89 -0.31 -9.86
C GLY A 78 9.97 -0.95 -8.81
N TYR A 79 10.37 -0.91 -7.54
CA TYR A 79 9.54 -1.42 -6.43
C TYR A 79 8.28 -0.57 -6.24
N LYS A 80 8.40 0.76 -6.25
CA LYS A 80 7.24 1.66 -6.18
C LYS A 80 6.22 1.37 -7.28
N LYS A 81 6.70 1.14 -8.51
CA LYS A 81 5.85 0.76 -9.63
C LYS A 81 5.11 -0.56 -9.36
N THR A 82 5.80 -1.56 -8.81
CA THR A 82 5.16 -2.82 -8.39
C THR A 82 4.08 -2.60 -7.33
N GLU A 83 4.30 -1.72 -6.35
CA GLU A 83 3.29 -1.40 -5.34
C GLU A 83 2.04 -0.74 -5.96
N VAL A 84 2.24 0.19 -6.89
CA VAL A 84 1.16 0.82 -7.68
C VAL A 84 0.40 -0.21 -8.51
N GLU A 85 1.10 -1.12 -9.19
CA GLU A 85 0.50 -2.19 -9.98
C GLU A 85 -0.34 -3.13 -9.10
N LYS A 86 0.14 -3.47 -7.90
CA LYS A 86 -0.63 -4.29 -6.94
C LYS A 86 -1.90 -3.60 -6.47
N LEU A 87 -1.82 -2.30 -6.20
CA LEU A 87 -2.99 -1.49 -5.85
C LEU A 87 -3.99 -1.44 -7.02
N LEU A 88 -3.51 -1.26 -8.25
CA LEU A 88 -4.33 -1.27 -9.46
C LEU A 88 -5.01 -2.63 -9.69
N SER A 89 -4.28 -3.74 -9.55
CA SER A 89 -4.84 -5.09 -9.67
C SER A 89 -5.97 -5.31 -8.67
N PHE A 90 -5.76 -4.90 -7.42
CA PHE A 90 -6.80 -4.99 -6.39
C PHE A 90 -8.07 -4.22 -6.74
N LEU A 91 -7.96 -3.08 -7.43
CA LEU A 91 -9.11 -2.26 -7.81
C LEU A 91 -9.85 -2.75 -9.05
N LYS A 92 -9.20 -3.60 -9.86
CA LYS A 92 -9.78 -4.19 -11.09
C LYS A 92 -10.41 -5.56 -10.88
N GLU A 93 -9.99 -6.29 -9.84
CA GLU A 93 -10.64 -7.52 -9.36
C GLU A 93 -12.06 -7.26 -8.86
#